data_AF-A0A3D4PA92-F1
#
_entry.id   AF-A0A3D4PA92-F1
#
_cell.length_a   1.000
_cell.length_b   1.000
_cell.length_c   1.000
_cell.angle_alpha   90.00
_cell.angle_beta   90.00
_cell.angle_gamma   90.00
#
_symmetry.space_group_name_H-M   'P 1'
#
loop_
_entity.id
_entity.type
_entity.pdbx_description
1 polymer ?
#
loop_
_entity_poly.entity_id
_entity_poly.type
_entity_poly.pdbx_seq_one_letter_code
_entity_poly.pdbx_strand_id
1 'polypeptide(L)'
;MDSTSNKFWNIVLEGDSHTVTYGRAGTEGQTKSKSFSDQETARRDYEKLIAAKMKKGYVDADSATASTGDDHDSVPTLAFRSILKS
;
A
#
# COMPACT_ATOMS: atom_id res chain seq x y z
N MET A 1 -19.38 -7.26 -21.21
CA MET A 1 -19.08 -6.03 -20.45
C MET A 1 -18.37 -6.47 -19.20
N ASP A 2 -17.05 -6.27 -19.14
CA ASP A 2 -16.24 -6.67 -18.00
C ASP A 2 -16.55 -5.69 -16.86
N SER A 3 -17.31 -6.15 -15.87
CA SER A 3 -17.54 -5.41 -14.63
C SER A 3 -16.26 -5.45 -13.80
N THR A 4 -15.18 -4.90 -14.34
CA THR A 4 -13.89 -4.76 -13.68
C THR A 4 -14.18 -4.03 -12.38
N SER A 5 -14.17 -4.77 -11.28
CA SER A 5 -14.44 -4.19 -10.00
C SER A 5 -13.18 -3.43 -9.63
N ASN A 6 -13.04 -2.18 -10.09
CA ASN A 6 -11.91 -1.29 -9.79
C ASN A 6 -11.85 -1.03 -8.27
N LYS A 7 -11.38 -1.99 -7.49
CA LYS A 7 -11.16 -1.85 -6.06
C LYS A 7 -9.70 -1.50 -5.88
N PHE A 8 -9.45 -0.42 -5.15
CA PHE A 8 -8.12 -0.01 -4.78
C PHE A 8 -7.91 -0.25 -3.29
N TRP A 9 -6.70 -0.64 -2.94
CA TRP A 9 -6.23 -0.78 -1.57
C TRP A 9 -4.86 -0.14 -1.49
N ASN A 10 -4.80 0.99 -0.79
CA ASN A 10 -3.61 1.76 -0.53
C ASN A 10 -3.19 1.56 0.91
N ILE A 11 -1.90 1.50 1.16
CA ILE A 11 -1.35 1.56 2.50
C ILE A 11 -0.18 2.54 2.50
N VAL A 12 -0.21 3.45 3.45
CA VAL A 12 0.82 4.45 3.70
C VAL A 12 1.43 4.12 5.03
N LEU A 13 2.75 4.10 5.14
CA LEU A 13 3.45 3.94 6.40
C LEU A 13 4.24 5.20 6.66
N GLU A 14 3.92 5.85 7.77
CA GLU A 14 4.49 7.09 8.26
C GLU A 14 5.21 6.81 9.58
N GLY A 15 6.50 6.45 9.50
CA GLY A 15 7.26 6.09 10.70
C GLY A 15 6.65 4.91 11.46
N ASP A 16 6.15 5.15 12.67
CA ASP A 16 5.48 4.17 13.54
C ASP A 16 3.99 3.98 13.26
N SER A 17 3.40 4.72 12.32
CA SER A 17 1.97 4.68 12.04
C SER A 17 1.70 4.30 10.60
N HIS A 18 0.69 3.48 10.31
CA HIS A 18 0.25 3.22 8.94
C HIS A 18 -1.21 3.63 8.72
N THR A 19 -1.51 4.07 7.50
CA THR A 19 -2.83 4.48 7.04
C THR A 19 -3.23 3.64 5.84
N VAL A 20 -4.24 2.82 6.01
CA VAL A 20 -4.82 1.96 4.97
C VAL A 20 -6.04 2.65 4.38
N THR A 21 -6.04 2.90 3.07
CA THR A 21 -7.19 3.47 2.36
C THR A 21 -7.69 2.48 1.32
N TYR A 22 -8.96 2.07 1.39
CA TYR A 22 -9.52 1.11 0.47
C TYR A 22 -10.91 1.52 -0.01
N GLY A 23 -11.22 1.21 -1.25
CA GLY A 23 -12.49 1.63 -1.83
C GLY A 23 -12.78 0.96 -3.16
N ARG A 24 -13.95 1.29 -3.71
CA ARG A 24 -14.30 0.98 -5.11
C ARG A 24 -14.28 2.29 -5.87
N ALA A 25 -13.78 2.28 -7.11
CA ALA A 25 -13.89 3.41 -8.00
C ALA A 25 -15.38 3.78 -8.16
N GLY A 26 -15.72 5.04 -7.88
CA GLY A 26 -17.10 5.54 -7.82
C GLY A 26 -17.73 5.56 -6.43
N THR A 27 -16.99 5.22 -5.37
CA THR A 27 -17.42 5.41 -3.96
C THR A 27 -16.38 6.23 -3.21
N GLU A 28 -16.78 6.91 -2.13
CA GLU A 28 -15.87 7.72 -1.29
C GLU A 28 -14.72 6.90 -0.66
N GLY A 29 -14.86 5.57 -0.61
CA GLY A 29 -13.86 4.68 0.00
C GLY A 29 -13.86 4.76 1.53
N GLN A 30 -12.90 4.08 2.15
CA GLN A 30 -12.70 4.03 3.60
C GLN A 30 -11.21 4.14 3.92
N THR A 31 -10.89 5.02 4.87
CA THR A 31 -9.54 5.21 5.37
C THR A 31 -9.45 4.73 6.81
N LYS A 32 -8.34 4.06 7.14
CA LYS A 32 -8.11 3.45 8.43
C LYS A 32 -6.65 3.64 8.83
N SER A 33 -6.41 4.58 9.73
CA SER A 33 -5.12 4.82 10.35
C SER A 33 -4.92 3.94 11.59
N LYS A 34 -3.69 3.51 11.80
CA LYS A 34 -3.25 2.65 12.90
C LYS A 34 -1.85 3.05 13.30
N SER A 35 -1.68 3.43 14.57
CA SER A 35 -0.38 3.75 15.15
C SER A 35 0.19 2.55 15.89
N PHE A 36 1.50 2.38 15.82
CA PHE A 36 2.27 1.37 16.52
C PHE A 36 3.23 2.03 17.51
N SER A 37 3.74 1.24 18.46
CA SER A 37 4.74 1.73 19.41
C SER A 37 6.13 1.88 18.78
N ASP A 38 6.39 1.17 17.67
CA ASP A 38 7.70 1.09 17.04
C ASP A 38 7.59 1.17 15.51
N GLN A 39 8.48 1.97 14.91
CA GLN A 39 8.63 2.08 13.46
C GLN A 39 8.99 0.74 12.81
N GLU A 40 9.81 -0.09 13.45
CA GLU A 40 10.16 -1.40 12.90
C GLU A 40 8.95 -2.34 12.84
N THR A 41 8.12 -2.34 13.89
CA THR A 41 6.87 -3.12 13.94
C THR A 41 5.89 -2.65 12.87
N ALA A 42 5.74 -1.34 12.70
CA ALA A 42 4.87 -0.76 11.69
C ALA A 42 5.33 -1.13 10.26
N ARG A 43 6.64 -1.08 9.98
CA ARG A 43 7.25 -1.56 8.72
C ARG A 43 7.01 -3.06 8.50
N ARG A 44 7.30 -3.90 9.49
CA ARG A 44 7.12 -5.35 9.39
C ARG A 44 5.67 -5.73 9.11
N ASP A 45 4.71 -5.09 9.78
CA ASP A 45 3.29 -5.34 9.56
C ASP A 45 2.82 -4.83 8.18
N TYR A 46 3.30 -3.65 7.78
CA TYR A 46 3.08 -3.06 6.45
C TYR A 46 3.51 -4.00 5.31
N GLU A 47 4.77 -4.46 5.34
CA GLU A 47 5.33 -5.37 4.34
C GLU A 47 4.57 -6.70 4.31
N LYS A 48 4.22 -7.21 5.49
CA LYS A 48 3.47 -8.47 5.64
C LYS A 48 2.05 -8.36 5.06
N LEU A 49 1.38 -7.22 5.27
CA LEU A 49 0.06 -6.94 4.68
C LEU A 49 0.13 -6.88 3.16
N ILE A 50 1.16 -6.24 2.61
CA ILE A 50 1.39 -6.17 1.16
C ILE A 50 1.63 -7.56 0.59
N ALA A 51 2.55 -8.34 1.17
CA ALA A 51 2.85 -9.70 0.72
C ALA A 51 1.61 -10.62 0.78
N ALA A 52 0.79 -10.50 1.84
CA ALA A 52 -0.46 -11.24 1.96
C ALA A 52 -1.51 -10.83 0.92
N LYS A 53 -1.56 -9.54 0.55
CA LYS A 53 -2.46 -9.02 -0.50
C LYS A 53 -2.01 -9.48 -1.89
N MET A 54 -0.73 -9.32 -2.21
CA MET A 54 -0.07 -9.85 -3.41
C MET A 54 -0.41 -11.32 -3.64
N LYS A 55 -0.20 -12.17 -2.62
CA LYS A 55 -0.48 -13.61 -2.70
C LYS A 55 -1.96 -13.94 -2.92
N LYS A 56 -2.87 -13.02 -2.60
CA LYS A 56 -4.32 -13.19 -2.79
C LYS A 56 -4.79 -12.77 -4.20
N GLY A 57 -3.88 -12.63 -5.15
CA GLY A 57 -4.16 -12.23 -6.53
C GLY A 57 -4.44 -10.74 -6.67
N TYR A 58 -3.93 -9.92 -5.76
CA TYR A 58 -3.95 -8.48 -5.97
C TYR A 58 -2.71 -8.09 -6.79
N VAL A 59 -2.92 -7.29 -7.83
CA VAL A 59 -1.82 -6.84 -8.69
C VAL A 59 -1.24 -5.59 -8.07
N ASP A 60 0.04 -5.68 -7.77
CA ASP A 60 0.78 -4.55 -7.25
C ASP A 60 1.08 -3.55 -8.37
N ALA A 61 0.64 -2.31 -8.20
CA ALA A 61 0.84 -1.26 -9.20
C ALA A 61 2.29 -0.77 -9.24
N ASP A 62 3.10 -1.08 -8.22
CA ASP A 62 4.50 -0.67 -8.06
C ASP A 62 5.51 -1.69 -8.62
N SER A 63 5.14 -2.96 -8.74
CA SER A 63 6.01 -4.03 -9.25
C SER A 63 6.29 -3.89 -10.75
N ALA A 64 5.64 -2.95 -11.43
CA ALA A 64 5.97 -2.54 -12.79
C ALA A 64 7.15 -1.54 -12.87
N THR A 65 7.64 -0.99 -11.73
CA THR A 65 8.68 0.07 -11.72
C THR A 65 9.83 -0.20 -10.74
N ALA A 66 9.95 -1.38 -10.14
CA ALA A 66 11.05 -1.69 -9.19
C ALA A 66 12.29 -2.33 -9.86
N SER A 67 12.69 -1.81 -11.02
CA SER A 67 14.01 -2.06 -11.59
C SER A 67 14.55 -0.73 -12.11
N THR A 68 15.22 0.04 -11.24
CA THR A 68 16.36 0.97 -11.52
C THR A 68 16.41 2.13 -10.49
N GLY A 69 17.60 2.37 -9.92
CA GLY A 69 18.03 3.55 -9.13
C GLY A 69 17.86 3.35 -7.62
N ASP A 70 18.88 3.16 -6.78
CA ASP A 70 20.18 3.86 -6.69
C ASP A 70 20.05 5.35 -7.00
N ASP A 71 19.47 6.12 -6.06
CA ASP A 71 19.79 7.54 -5.90
C ASP A 71 19.38 8.01 -4.50
N HIS A 72 20.39 8.41 -3.75
CA HIS A 72 20.34 9.01 -2.43
C HIS A 72 19.91 10.47 -2.58
N ASP A 73 18.62 10.75 -2.42
CA ASP A 73 18.15 12.09 -2.05
C ASP A 73 16.92 12.01 -1.14
N SER A 74 16.93 12.86 -0.13
CA SER A 74 16.11 12.78 1.09
C SER A 74 14.61 12.94 0.80
N VAL A 75 13.96 11.85 0.37
CA VAL A 75 12.50 11.72 0.39
C VAL A 75 12.09 11.23 1.78
N PRO A 76 11.04 11.82 2.40
CA PRO A 76 10.65 11.46 3.77
C PRO A 76 10.39 9.96 3.86
N THR A 77 10.64 9.37 5.04
CA THR A 77 10.53 7.95 5.44
C THR A 77 9.11 7.35 5.30
N LEU A 78 8.32 7.84 4.34
CA LEU A 78 6.96 7.45 4.05
C LEU A 78 6.94 6.35 2.98
N ALA A 79 6.61 5.12 3.37
CA ALA A 79 6.39 4.04 2.41
C ALA A 79 4.92 4.06 1.95
N PHE A 80 4.66 4.47 0.72
CA PHE A 80 3.32 4.46 0.11
C PHE A 80 3.20 3.31 -0.90
N ARG A 81 2.15 2.47 -0.77
CA ARG A 81 1.86 1.39 -1.72
C ARG A 81 0.42 1.43 -2.17
N SER A 82 0.23 1.27 -3.48
CA SER A 82 -1.09 1.21 -4.11
C SER A 82 -1.28 -0.14 -4.80
N ILE A 83 -2.32 -0.87 -4.39
CA ILE A 83 -2.62 -2.21 -4.88
C ILE A 83 -4.02 -2.22 -5.48
N LEU A 84 -4.15 -2.66 -6.74
CA LEU A 84 -5.43 -2.81 -7.41
C LEU A 84 -5.89 -4.27 -7.41
N LYS A 85 -7.21 -4.45 -7.34
CA LYS A 85 -7.83 -5.74 -7.56
C LYS A 85 -8.70 -5.67 -8.82
N SER A 86 -8.37 -6.52 -9.79
CA SER A 86 -9.17 -6.79 -10.99
C SER A 86 -10.42 -7.59 -10.64
#